data_AF-A0A419T013-F1
#
_entry.id   AF-A0A419T013-F1
#
_cell.length_a   1.000
_cell.length_b   1.000
_cell.length_c   1.000
_cell.angle_alpha   90.00
_cell.angle_beta   90.00
_cell.angle_gamma   90.00
#
_symmetry.space_group_name_H-M   'P 1'
#
loop_
_entity.id
_entity.type
_entity.pdbx_description
1 polymer ?
#
loop_
_entity_poly.entity_id
_entity_poly.type
_entity_poly.pdbx_seq_one_letter_code
_entity_poly.pdbx_strand_id
1 'polypeptide(L)'
;MPQEYNNNLAYMLNRIMMGEEEYKKFEEFMDEYGDKSDDYLYREIEKVQAEVSNDLKRQHLKNLEYVAKMEGFVTDETRRKIERVKGIIKIDEDVESRSPYYRRPYYYRGDFFRGSSLLLWFLLLTLLFRQRRFRRPFFY
;
A
#
# COMPACT_ATOMS: atom_id res chain seq x y z
N MET A 1 -15.70 21.39 -5.00
CA MET A 1 -14.53 21.53 -4.10
C MET A 1 -13.85 20.15 -3.92
N PRO A 2 -12.85 19.75 -4.73
CA PRO A 2 -12.19 18.45 -4.54
C PRO A 2 -10.65 18.49 -4.42
N GLN A 3 -10.02 19.66 -4.18
CA GLN A 3 -8.55 19.77 -4.19
C GLN A 3 -7.86 19.62 -2.81
N GLU A 4 -8.55 19.88 -1.69
CA GLU A 4 -7.90 19.85 -0.37
C GLU A 4 -7.61 18.43 0.16
N TYR A 5 -8.41 17.43 -0.22
CA TYR A 5 -8.22 16.05 0.26
C TYR A 5 -6.96 15.37 -0.32
N ASN A 6 -6.55 15.71 -1.54
CA ASN A 6 -5.34 15.15 -2.15
C ASN A 6 -4.07 15.66 -1.47
N ASN A 7 -4.04 16.94 -1.08
CA ASN A 7 -2.85 17.56 -0.50
C ASN A 7 -2.54 17.02 0.89
N ASN A 8 -3.56 16.76 1.73
CA ASN A 8 -3.37 16.19 3.06
C ASN A 8 -2.86 14.75 3.02
N LEU A 9 -3.28 13.98 2.01
CA LEU A 9 -2.87 12.60 1.84
C LEU A 9 -1.45 12.48 1.26
N ALA A 10 -1.11 13.28 0.25
CA ALA A 10 0.24 13.37 -0.28
C ALA A 10 1.23 13.82 0.81
N TYR A 11 0.83 14.81 1.62
CA TYR A 11 1.59 15.25 2.78
C TYR A 11 1.74 14.16 3.85
N MET A 12 0.69 13.37 4.11
CA MET A 12 0.74 12.22 5.04
C MET A 12 1.69 11.12 4.54
N LEU A 13 1.64 10.79 3.25
CA LEU A 13 2.51 9.78 2.63
C LEU A 13 3.99 10.21 2.68
N ASN A 14 4.29 11.47 2.36
CA ASN A 14 5.64 12.04 2.35
C ASN A 14 6.20 12.26 3.77
N ARG A 15 5.39 12.63 4.76
CA ARG A 15 5.89 12.99 6.10
C ARG A 15 5.97 11.83 7.09
N ILE A 16 5.10 10.82 6.96
CA ILE A 16 4.94 9.78 7.99
C ILE A 16 5.37 8.40 7.51
N MET A 17 5.18 8.08 6.22
CA MET A 17 5.35 6.70 5.74
C MET A 17 6.54 6.50 4.81
N MET A 18 6.88 7.48 3.97
CA MET A 18 7.93 7.40 2.95
C MET A 18 8.91 8.56 3.12
N GLY A 19 10.17 8.42 2.69
CA GLY A 19 11.02 9.59 2.48
C GLY A 19 10.68 10.29 1.17
N GLU A 20 11.30 11.42 0.90
CA GLU A 20 11.08 12.18 -0.34
C GLU A 20 11.40 11.37 -1.60
N GLU A 21 12.46 10.56 -1.56
CA GLU A 21 12.85 9.70 -2.69
C GLU A 21 11.84 8.59 -2.97
N GLU A 22 11.32 7.94 -1.92
CA GLU A 22 10.30 6.90 -2.09
C GLU A 22 8.95 7.49 -2.51
N TYR A 23 8.62 8.70 -2.04
CA TYR A 23 7.44 9.43 -2.50
C TYR A 23 7.53 9.75 -4.00
N LYS A 24 8.68 10.23 -4.48
CA LYS A 24 8.88 10.49 -5.92
C LYS A 24 8.72 9.21 -6.76
N LYS A 25 9.29 8.09 -6.30
CA LYS A 25 9.09 6.78 -6.95
C LYS A 25 7.63 6.35 -6.93
N PHE A 26 6.90 6.68 -5.87
CA PHE A 26 5.48 6.39 -5.78
C PHE A 26 4.67 7.25 -6.76
N GLU A 27 5.02 8.52 -6.97
CA GLU A 27 4.39 9.36 -7.99
C GLU A 27 4.61 8.79 -9.40
N GLU A 28 5.86 8.42 -9.72
CA GLU A 28 6.20 7.75 -10.99
C GLU A 28 5.42 6.44 -11.16
N PHE A 29 5.27 5.66 -10.09
CA PHE A 29 4.47 4.44 -10.09
C PHE A 29 2.97 4.70 -10.30
N MET A 30 2.44 5.76 -9.70
CA MET A 30 1.04 6.14 -9.84
C MET A 30 0.70 6.58 -11.27
N ASP A 31 1.64 7.17 -12.00
CA ASP A 31 1.46 7.49 -13.42
C ASP A 31 1.34 6.23 -14.29
N GLU A 32 2.06 5.15 -13.95
CA GLU A 32 2.00 3.89 -14.70
C GLU A 32 0.79 3.01 -14.31
N TYR A 33 0.48 2.93 -13.02
CA TYR A 33 -0.49 1.98 -12.47
C TYR A 33 -1.84 2.60 -12.08
N GLY A 34 -1.92 3.93 -11.95
CA GLY A 34 -3.12 4.64 -11.48
C GLY A 34 -4.36 4.44 -12.35
N ASP A 35 -4.16 4.28 -13.66
CA ASP A 35 -5.24 4.09 -14.64
C ASP A 35 -5.55 2.60 -14.94
N LYS A 36 -4.87 1.66 -14.27
CA LYS A 36 -5.14 0.21 -14.44
C LYS A 36 -6.44 -0.19 -13.74
N SER A 37 -7.11 -1.24 -14.23
CA SER A 37 -8.33 -1.78 -13.59
C SER A 37 -8.04 -2.39 -12.22
N ASP A 38 -9.03 -2.46 -11.33
CA ASP A 38 -8.89 -3.17 -10.03
C ASP A 38 -8.42 -4.61 -10.23
N ASP A 39 -9.01 -5.35 -11.17
CA ASP A 39 -8.63 -6.74 -11.47
C ASP A 39 -7.17 -6.89 -11.88
N TYR A 40 -6.63 -5.90 -12.57
CA TYR A 40 -5.20 -5.87 -12.92
C TYR A 40 -4.35 -5.69 -11.66
N LEU A 41 -4.69 -4.71 -10.82
CA LEU A 41 -3.98 -4.45 -9.57
C LEU A 41 -4.06 -5.65 -8.61
N TYR A 42 -5.22 -6.30 -8.49
CA TYR A 42 -5.39 -7.50 -7.67
C TYR A 42 -4.50 -8.66 -8.16
N ARG A 43 -4.50 -8.95 -9.46
CA ARG A 43 -3.63 -9.99 -10.02
C ARG A 43 -2.15 -9.69 -9.78
N GLU A 44 -1.75 -8.44 -9.91
CA GLU A 44 -0.36 -8.06 -9.70
C GLU A 44 0.02 -8.15 -8.22
N ILE A 45 -0.87 -7.77 -7.31
CA ILE A 45 -0.68 -7.99 -5.87
C ILE A 45 -0.54 -9.48 -5.55
N GLU A 46 -1.37 -10.36 -6.14
CA GLU A 46 -1.25 -11.81 -5.94
C GLU A 46 0.09 -12.38 -6.39
N LYS A 47 0.65 -11.90 -7.51
CA LYS A 47 1.97 -12.32 -7.96
C LYS A 47 3.07 -11.80 -7.05
N VAL A 48 3.10 -10.48 -6.83
CA VAL A 48 4.19 -9.82 -6.10
C VAL A 48 4.22 -10.27 -4.64
N GLN A 49 3.06 -10.47 -4.01
CA GLN A 49 3.02 -10.93 -2.63
C GLN A 49 3.57 -12.35 -2.45
N ALA A 50 3.59 -13.19 -3.48
CA ALA A 50 4.21 -14.53 -3.40
C ALA A 50 5.73 -14.45 -3.25
N GLU A 51 6.36 -13.34 -3.66
CA GLU A 51 7.80 -13.09 -3.56
C GLU A 51 8.19 -12.36 -2.27
N VAL A 52 7.22 -11.89 -1.49
CA VAL A 52 7.43 -11.12 -0.26
C VAL A 52 7.32 -12.03 0.96
N SER A 53 8.28 -11.93 1.88
CA SER A 53 8.27 -12.72 3.11
C SER A 53 7.06 -12.40 4.01
N ASN A 54 6.60 -13.37 4.79
CA ASN A 54 5.50 -13.18 5.73
C ASN A 54 5.76 -12.06 6.75
N ASP A 55 7.02 -11.83 7.14
CA ASP A 55 7.37 -10.72 8.04
C ASP A 55 7.14 -9.35 7.40
N LEU A 56 7.54 -9.19 6.14
CA LEU A 56 7.33 -7.94 5.41
C LEU A 56 5.84 -7.73 5.11
N LYS A 57 5.09 -8.80 4.79
CA LYS A 57 3.62 -8.74 4.69
C LYS A 57 2.95 -8.29 5.99
N ARG A 58 3.38 -8.83 7.14
CA ARG A 58 2.91 -8.40 8.47
C ARG A 58 3.26 -6.94 8.73
N GLN A 59 4.42 -6.48 8.30
CA GLN A 59 4.80 -5.07 8.40
C GLN A 59 3.90 -4.17 7.53
N HIS A 60 3.58 -4.57 6.30
CA HIS A 60 2.62 -3.86 5.44
C HIS A 60 1.24 -3.77 6.09
N LEU A 61 0.73 -4.87 6.65
CA LEU A 61 -0.54 -4.88 7.39
C LEU A 61 -0.53 -3.92 8.59
N LYS A 62 0.56 -3.93 9.37
CA LYS A 62 0.72 -3.04 10.52
C LYS A 62 0.75 -1.56 10.09
N ASN A 63 1.41 -1.25 8.97
CA ASN A 63 1.42 0.10 8.41
C ASN A 63 0.01 0.52 7.97
N LEU A 64 -0.74 -0.35 7.29
CA LEU A 64 -2.14 -0.10 6.93
C LEU A 64 -3.03 0.17 8.15
N GLU A 65 -2.81 -0.54 9.25
CA GLU A 65 -3.53 -0.29 10.52
C GLU A 65 -3.17 1.06 11.13
N TYR A 66 -1.91 1.47 11.07
CA TYR A 66 -1.52 2.82 11.52
C TYR A 66 -2.22 3.89 10.70
N VAL A 67 -2.30 3.72 9.38
CA VAL A 67 -3.07 4.64 8.52
C VAL A 67 -4.53 4.68 8.95
N ALA A 68 -5.18 3.53 9.14
CA ALA A 68 -6.60 3.46 9.51
C ALA A 68 -6.95 4.16 10.84
N LYS A 69 -5.97 4.29 11.75
CA LYS A 69 -6.10 4.91 13.08
C LYS A 69 -5.76 6.40 13.10
N MET A 70 -5.31 6.99 11.99
CA MET A 70 -5.01 8.42 11.92
C MET A 70 -6.30 9.25 11.84
N GLU A 71 -6.76 9.68 13.02
CA GLU A 71 -7.90 10.59 13.17
C GLU A 71 -7.65 11.93 12.46
N GLY A 72 -8.69 12.49 11.84
CA GLY A 72 -8.62 13.76 11.11
C GLY A 72 -8.17 13.68 9.64
N PHE A 73 -7.58 12.56 9.21
CA PHE A 73 -7.12 12.36 7.82
C PHE A 73 -7.85 11.23 7.08
N VAL A 74 -8.34 10.23 7.82
CA VAL A 74 -9.01 9.05 7.25
C VAL A 74 -10.52 9.12 7.49
N THR A 75 -11.30 9.11 6.41
CA THR A 75 -12.76 9.00 6.47
C THR A 75 -13.20 7.56 6.70
N ASP A 76 -14.45 7.34 7.12
CA ASP A 76 -15.02 5.98 7.23
C ASP A 76 -15.03 5.22 5.89
N GLU A 77 -15.04 5.93 4.77
CA GLU A 77 -14.84 5.33 3.44
C GLU A 77 -13.42 4.81 3.27
N THR A 78 -12.41 5.61 3.62
CA THR A 78 -11.01 5.20 3.57
C THR A 78 -10.73 4.04 4.53
N ARG A 79 -11.31 4.05 5.74
CA ARG A 79 -11.18 2.93 6.69
C ARG A 79 -11.72 1.62 6.12
N ARG A 80 -12.89 1.66 5.48
CA ARG A 80 -13.48 0.48 4.79
C ARG A 80 -12.63 0.00 3.62
N LYS A 81 -12.03 0.92 2.86
CA LYS A 81 -11.07 0.57 1.79
C LYS A 81 -9.82 -0.09 2.36
N ILE A 82 -9.28 0.42 3.46
CA ILE A 82 -8.13 -0.18 4.14
C ILE A 82 -8.43 -1.61 4.60
N GLU A 83 -9.57 -1.86 5.24
CA GLU A 83 -9.94 -3.23 5.65
C GLU A 83 -10.08 -4.18 4.45
N ARG A 84 -10.65 -3.72 3.33
CA ARG A 84 -10.68 -4.52 2.09
C ARG A 84 -9.27 -4.82 1.57
N VAL A 85 -8.37 -3.84 1.59
CA VAL A 85 -6.99 -4.00 1.11
C VAL A 85 -6.19 -4.95 2.00
N LYS A 86 -6.38 -4.87 3.33
CA LYS A 86 -5.79 -5.83 4.28
C LYS A 86 -6.19 -7.27 3.96
N GLY A 87 -7.45 -7.50 3.59
CA GLY A 87 -7.96 -8.83 3.24
C GLY A 87 -7.34 -9.46 1.98
N ILE A 88 -6.60 -8.70 1.17
CA ILE A 88 -5.91 -9.22 -0.03
C ILE A 88 -4.57 -9.89 0.33
N ILE A 89 -3.95 -9.48 1.43
CA ILE A 89 -2.63 -9.96 1.83
C ILE A 89 -2.78 -11.35 2.47
N LYS A 90 -2.24 -12.36 1.80
CA LYS A 90 -2.23 -13.76 2.25
C LYS A 90 -0.95 -14.03 3.02
N ILE A 91 -1.11 -14.35 4.31
CA ILE A 91 -0.04 -14.83 5.18
C ILE A 91 -0.22 -16.33 5.30
N ASP A 92 0.79 -17.09 4.85
CA ASP A 92 0.78 -18.53 5.01
C ASP A 92 1.14 -18.87 6.47
N GLU A 93 0.14 -19.21 7.27
CA GLU A 93 0.29 -19.52 8.70
C GLU A 93 1.04 -20.84 8.94
N ASP A 94 0.97 -21.77 7.98
CA ASP A 94 1.62 -23.10 8.04
C ASP A 94 3.13 -23.05 7.77
N VAL A 95 3.64 -21.92 7.30
CA VAL A 95 5.08 -21.68 7.19
C VAL A 95 5.53 -20.99 8.48
N GLU A 96 5.51 -21.74 9.59
CA GLU A 96 6.41 -21.46 10.71
C GLU A 96 7.81 -21.46 10.12
N SER A 97 8.31 -20.29 9.77
CA SER A 97 9.63 -20.12 9.17
C SER A 97 10.66 -20.88 10.01
N ARG A 98 11.21 -21.93 9.44
CA ARG A 98 12.28 -22.75 10.01
C ARG A 98 13.64 -22.06 9.91
N SER A 99 13.71 -20.75 10.15
CA SER A 99 14.95 -19.99 10.06
C SER A 99 15.44 -19.61 11.45
N PRO A 100 16.52 -20.18 12.01
CA PRO A 100 16.99 -19.89 13.36
C PRO A 100 17.46 -18.44 13.58
N TYR A 101 17.28 -17.55 12.60
CA TYR A 101 17.52 -16.11 12.68
C TYR A 101 16.35 -15.32 13.31
N TYR A 102 15.36 -15.99 13.93
CA TYR A 102 14.20 -15.43 14.65
C TYR A 102 14.48 -14.53 15.86
N ARG A 103 15.68 -13.93 15.95
CA ARG A 103 16.04 -12.94 16.97
C ARG A 103 16.65 -11.67 16.39
N ARG A 104 16.02 -11.09 15.36
CA ARG A 104 16.24 -9.67 15.03
C ARG A 104 14.92 -8.98 14.66
N PRO A 105 14.38 -8.10 15.52
CA PRO A 105 13.16 -7.32 15.22
C PRO A 105 13.48 -6.06 14.38
N TYR A 106 14.49 -6.11 13.51
CA TYR A 106 14.95 -4.94 12.75
C TYR A 106 15.24 -5.37 11.31
N TYR A 107 14.20 -5.56 10.51
CA TYR A 107 14.33 -5.35 9.07
C TYR A 107 14.65 -3.87 8.89
N TYR A 108 15.84 -3.57 8.38
CA TYR A 108 16.24 -2.19 8.11
C TYR A 108 15.23 -1.58 7.14
N ARG A 109 14.94 -0.28 7.28
CA ARG A 109 14.10 0.49 6.34
C ARG A 109 14.43 0.15 4.88
N GLY A 110 15.71 -0.12 4.58
CA GLY A 110 16.18 -0.55 3.26
C GLY A 110 15.55 -1.82 2.70
N ASP A 111 15.18 -2.82 3.50
CA ASP A 111 14.59 -4.08 2.99
C ASP A 111 13.10 -3.92 2.68
N PHE A 112 12.40 -3.08 3.44
CA PHE A 112 10.99 -2.73 3.18
C PHE A 112 10.84 -1.98 1.85
N PHE A 113 11.75 -1.03 1.59
CA PHE A 113 11.77 -0.17 0.41
C PHE A 113 12.64 -0.73 -0.74
N ARG A 114 12.80 -2.06 -0.82
CA ARG A 114 13.56 -2.71 -1.90
C ARG A 114 12.77 -3.81 -2.60
N GLY A 115 12.93 -3.90 -3.92
CA GLY A 115 12.40 -4.99 -4.75
C GLY A 115 10.90 -5.18 -4.64
N SER A 116 10.46 -6.44 -4.58
CA SER A 116 9.05 -6.85 -4.57
C SER A 116 8.28 -6.34 -3.34
N SER A 117 8.94 -6.07 -2.21
CA SER A 117 8.28 -5.49 -1.02
C SER A 117 7.84 -4.04 -1.26
N LEU A 118 8.69 -3.23 -1.91
CA LEU A 118 8.34 -1.86 -2.28
C LEU A 118 7.22 -1.83 -3.31
N LEU A 119 7.31 -2.71 -4.31
CA LEU A 119 6.28 -2.85 -5.33
C LEU A 119 4.94 -3.24 -4.72
N LEU A 120 4.94 -4.21 -3.79
CA LEU A 120 3.73 -4.60 -3.07
C LEU A 120 3.15 -3.41 -2.30
N TRP A 121 3.99 -2.65 -1.59
CA TRP A 121 3.55 -1.46 -0.88
C TRP A 121 2.88 -0.46 -1.81
N PHE A 122 3.52 -0.13 -2.94
CA PHE A 122 2.98 0.81 -3.92
C PHE A 122 1.66 0.34 -4.51
N LEU A 123 1.52 -0.93 -4.88
CA LEU A 123 0.26 -1.51 -5.37
C LEU A 123 -0.88 -1.37 -4.34
N LEU A 124 -0.60 -1.63 -3.07
CA LEU A 124 -1.58 -1.48 -1.98
C LEU A 124 -1.99 0.00 -1.82
N LEU A 125 -1.03 0.92 -1.86
CA LEU A 125 -1.28 2.36 -1.80
C LEU A 125 -2.09 2.84 -3.02
N THR A 126 -1.79 2.35 -4.22
CA THR A 126 -2.55 2.67 -5.43
C THR A 126 -4.02 2.23 -5.31
N LEU A 127 -4.30 1.05 -4.75
CA LEU A 127 -5.69 0.63 -4.49
C LEU A 127 -6.43 1.55 -3.52
N LEU A 128 -5.73 2.08 -2.51
CA LEU A 128 -6.30 2.99 -1.52
C LEU A 128 -6.54 4.40 -2.08
N PHE A 129 -5.59 4.90 -2.85
CA PHE A 129 -5.45 6.32 -3.12
C PHE A 129 -5.61 6.72 -4.58
N ARG A 130 -5.77 5.76 -5.50
CA ARG A 130 -6.17 6.13 -6.85
C ARG A 130 -7.51 6.86 -6.79
N GLN A 131 -7.46 8.13 -7.20
CA GLN A 131 -8.66 8.79 -7.67
C GLN A 131 -9.01 8.08 -8.96
N ARG A 132 -10.04 7.23 -8.95
CA ARG A 132 -10.55 6.63 -10.19
C ARG A 132 -10.88 7.77 -11.16
N ARG A 133 -9.96 8.11 -12.07
CA ARG A 133 -10.21 9.01 -13.20
C ARG A 133 -11.33 8.44 -14.08
N PHE A 134 -11.59 7.14 -13.99
CA PHE A 134 -12.75 6.45 -14.56
C PHE A 134 -14.08 6.65 -13.79
N ARG A 135 -14.39 7.88 -13.39
CA ARG A 135 -15.78 8.35 -13.51
C ARG A 135 -15.84 9.08 -14.84
N ARG A 136 -16.10 8.32 -15.92
CA ARG A 136 -16.61 8.93 -17.14
C ARG A 136 -17.77 9.84 -16.72
N PRO A 137 -17.75 11.16 -17.02
CA PRO A 137 -18.98 11.91 -16.94
C PRO A 137 -19.95 11.20 -17.88
N PHE A 138 -21.06 10.71 -17.35
CA PHE A 138 -22.18 10.29 -18.17
C PHE A 138 -22.63 11.55 -18.93
N PHE A 139 -22.14 11.70 -20.15
CA PHE A 139 -22.73 12.58 -21.15
C PHE A 139 -23.64 11.70 -22.02
N TYR A 140 -24.88 12.20 -22.15
CA TYR A 140 -26.05 11.69 -22.85
C TYR A 140 -26.94 10.70 -22.10
#